data_AF-A0A197SUW2-F1
#
_entry.id   AF-A0A197SUW2-F1
#
_cell.length_a   1.000
_cell.length_b   1.000
_cell.length_c   1.000
_cell.angle_alpha   90.00
_cell.angle_beta   90.00
_cell.angle_gamma   90.00
#
_symmetry.space_group_name_H-M   'P 1'
#
loop_
_entity.id
_entity.type
_entity.pdbx_description
1 polymer ?
#
loop_
_entity_poly.entity_id
_entity_poly.type
_entity_poly.pdbx_seq_one_letter_code
_entity_poly.pdbx_strand_id
1 'polypeptide(L)' 'MAITIPLVLLFGVVVLLLLRFKALGAGAAAVAVLFGFYLADTGARHTINDLTTAVVTSLANQR' A
#
# COMPACT_ATOMS: atom_id res chain seq x y z
N MET A 1 -13.23 23.10 12.60
CA MET A 1 -13.41 22.10 11.53
C MET A 1 -12.40 21.00 11.80
N ALA A 2 -12.83 19.81 12.23
CA ALA A 2 -11.91 18.72 12.53
C ALA A 2 -11.41 18.14 11.21
N ILE A 3 -10.11 18.24 10.96
CA ILE A 3 -9.48 17.56 9.82
C ILE A 3 -9.47 16.08 10.17
N THR A 4 -10.42 15.31 9.63
CA THR A 4 -10.39 13.84 9.72
C THR A 4 -9.31 13.32 8.81
N ILE A 5 -8.19 12.90 9.39
CA ILE A 5 -7.09 12.28 8.66
C ILE A 5 -7.50 10.84 8.32
N PRO A 6 -7.51 10.45 7.04
CA PRO A 6 -7.75 9.07 6.64
C PRO A 6 -6.71 8.13 7.27
N LEU A 7 -7.16 7.05 7.92
CA LEU A 7 -6.25 6.04 8.51
C LEU A 7 -5.28 5.47 7.47
N VAL A 8 -5.71 5.34 6.21
CA VAL A 8 -4.86 4.88 5.10
C VAL A 8 -3.64 5.78 4.90
N LEU A 9 -3.76 7.10 5.02
CA LEU A 9 -2.63 8.02 4.87
C LEU A 9 -1.66 7.88 6.05
N LEU A 10 -2.20 7.73 7.26
CA LEU A 10 -1.38 7.52 8.45
C LEU A 10 -0.58 6.22 8.35
N PHE A 11 -1.24 5.10 8.02
CA PHE A 11 -0.56 3.82 7.81
C PHE A 11 0.44 3.89 6.65
N GLY A 12 0.11 4.58 5.56
CA GLY A 12 1.02 4.78 4.42
C GLY A 12 2.32 5.47 4.84
N VAL A 13 2.24 6.54 5.63
CA VAL A 13 3.42 7.24 6.16
C VAL A 13 4.24 6.33 7.07
N VAL A 14 3.59 5.56 7.95
CA VAL A 14 4.29 4.62 8.84
C VAL A 14 5.03 3.55 8.04
N VAL A 15 4.40 2.95 7.02
CA VAL A 15 5.07 2.00 6.11
C VAL A 15 6.28 2.66 5.43
N LEU A 16 6.13 3.89 4.93
CA LEU A 16 7.21 4.63 4.27
C LEU A 16 8.40 4.87 5.21
N LEU A 17 8.14 5.23 6.47
CA LEU A 17 9.15 5.38 7.51
C LEU A 17 9.82 4.03 7.84
N LEU A 18 9.05 2.96 8.00
CA LEU A 18 9.59 1.62 8.27
C LEU A 18 10.52 1.14 7.15
N LEU A 19 10.15 1.39 5.88
CA LEU A 19 11.01 1.14 4.73
C LEU A 19 12.27 2.02 4.78
N ARG A 20 12.12 3.32 5.07
CA ARG A 20 13.23 4.29 5.13
C ARG A 20 14.30 3.92 6.15
N PHE A 21 13.90 3.35 7.29
CA PHE A 21 14.78 2.91 8.37
C PHE A 21 15.18 1.42 8.27
N LYS A 22 14.76 0.71 7.22
CA LYS A 22 14.96 -0.75 7.05
C LYS A 22 14.45 -1.59 8.23
N ALA A 23 13.46 -1.09 8.96
CA ALA A 23 12.85 -1.76 10.11
C ALA A 23 11.78 -2.77 9.68
N LEU A 24 12.14 -3.68 8.77
CA LEU A 24 11.24 -4.69 8.19
C LEU A 24 11.10 -5.91 9.12
N GLY A 25 10.60 -5.67 10.33
CA GLY A 25 10.26 -6.73 11.29
C GLY A 25 8.80 -7.21 11.17
N ALA A 26 8.39 -8.12 12.06
CA ALA A 26 7.01 -8.63 12.09
C ALA A 26 5.95 -7.52 12.24
N GLY A 27 6.26 -6.46 13.01
CA GLY A 27 5.38 -5.29 13.13
C GLY A 27 5.21 -4.52 11.82
N ALA A 28 6.24 -4.45 10.98
CA ALA A 28 6.15 -3.78 9.68
C ALA A 28 5.27 -4.57 8.70
N ALA A 29 5.33 -5.90 8.74
CA ALA A 29 4.44 -6.75 7.95
C ALA A 29 2.97 -6.52 8.33
N ALA A 30 2.64 -6.49 9.62
CA ALA A 30 1.28 -6.22 10.09
C ALA A 30 0.78 -4.84 9.62
N VAL A 31 1.61 -3.80 9.75
CA VAL A 31 1.25 -2.43 9.31
C VAL A 31 1.07 -2.37 7.78
N ALA A 32 1.92 -3.05 7.01
CA ALA A 32 1.80 -3.09 5.55
C ALA A 32 0.52 -3.80 5.07
N VAL A 33 0.13 -4.89 5.72
CA VAL A 33 -1.13 -5.59 5.41
C VAL A 33 -2.33 -4.70 5.73
N LEU A 34 -2.35 -4.07 6.90
CA LEU A 34 -3.41 -3.14 7.28
C LEU A 34 -3.50 -1.97 6.30
N PHE A 35 -2.36 -1.37 5.94
CA PHE A 35 -2.28 -0.34 4.93
C PHE A 35 -2.89 -0.78 3.60
N GLY A 36 -2.52 -1.97 3.10
CA GLY A 36 -3.06 -2.51 1.86
C GLY A 36 -4.58 -2.72 1.89
N PHE A 37 -5.13 -3.21 3.00
CA PHE A 37 -6.56 -3.43 3.17
C PHE A 37 -7.34 -2.10 3.17
N TYR A 38 -6.85 -1.11 3.92
CA TYR A 38 -7.44 0.24 3.92
C TYR A 38 -7.29 0.94 2.56
N LEU A 39 -6.17 0.72 1.86
CA LEU A 39 -5.93 1.31 0.55
C LEU A 39 -6.87 0.73 -0.51
N ALA A 40 -7.14 -0.57 -0.46
CA ALA A 40 -8.10 -1.23 -1.34
C ALA A 40 -9.55 -0.77 -1.12
N ASP A 41 -9.91 -0.33 0.08
CA ASP A 41 -11.25 0.21 0.36
C ASP A 41 -11.46 1.61 -0.23
N THR A 42 -10.37 2.33 -0.56
CA THR A 42 -10.44 3.66 -1.18
C THR A 42 -10.87 3.62 -2.66
N GLY A 43 -11.21 4.79 -3.21
CA GLY A 43 -11.47 4.96 -4.64
C GLY A 43 -10.27 4.62 -5.55
N ALA A 44 -9.07 4.38 -5.01
CA ALA A 44 -7.89 3.98 -5.78
C ALA A 44 -7.88 2.50 -6.19
N ARG A 45 -8.87 1.70 -5.74
CA ARG A 45 -8.96 0.26 -6.01
C ARG A 45 -8.76 -0.11 -7.48
N HIS A 46 -9.42 0.59 -8.39
CA HIS A 46 -9.34 0.29 -9.82
C HIS A 46 -7.93 0.54 -10.35
N THR A 47 -7.34 1.70 -10.02
CA THR A 47 -5.97 2.05 -10.40
C THR A 47 -4.94 1.04 -9.91
N ILE A 48 -5.09 0.54 -8.68
CA ILE A 48 -4.17 -0.46 -8.11
C ILE A 48 -4.29 -1.79 -8.86
N ASN A 49 -5.51 -2.23 -9.16
CA ASN A 49 -5.75 -3.47 -9.90
C ASN A 49 -5.22 -3.38 -11.33
N ASP A 50 -5.41 -2.24 -12.00
CA ASP A 50 -4.94 -2.02 -13.36
C ASP A 50 -3.41 -2.00 -13.41
N LEU A 51 -2.77 -1.32 -12.45
CA LEU A 51 -1.32 -1.29 -12.33
C LEU A 51 -0.76 -2.70 -12.07
N THR A 52 -1.36 -3.44 -11.14
CA THR A 52 -0.95 -4.82 -10.82
C THR A 52 -1.08 -5.72 -12.05
N THR A 53 -2.22 -5.62 -12.74
CA THR A 53 -2.48 -6.34 -14.00
C THR A 53 -1.43 -6.00 -15.05
N ALA A 54 -1.15 -4.72 -15.27
CA ALA A 54 -0.16 -4.26 -16.25
C ALA A 54 1.25 -4.80 -15.95
N VAL A 55 1.68 -4.76 -14.68
CA VAL A 55 2.97 -5.32 -14.26
C VAL A 55 3.02 -6.82 -14.50
N VAL A 56 2.00 -7.56 -14.06
CA VAL A 56 1.94 -9.02 -14.25
C VAL A 56 1.94 -9.38 -15.74
N THR A 57 1.14 -8.70 -16.55
CA THR A 57 1.09 -8.91 -18.00
C THR A 57 2.43 -8.57 -18.65
N SER A 58 3.11 -7.50 -18.25
CA SER A 58 4.42 -7.14 -18.80
C SER A 58 5.50 -8.18 -18.50
N LEU A 59 5.49 -8.74 -17.29
CA LEU A 59 6.40 -9.81 -16.86
C LEU A 59 6.08 -11.14 -17.53
N ALA A 60 4.79 -11.45 -17.71
CA ALA A 60 4.34 -12.66 -18.39
C ALA A 60 4.66 -12.63 -19.89
N ASN A 61 4.50 -11.47 -20.53
CA ASN A 61 4.78 -11.26 -21.96
C ASN A 61 6.29 -11.19 -22.28
N GLN A 62 7.16 -11.13 -21.26
CA GLN A 62 8.62 -11.19 -21.41
C GLN A 62 9.20 -12.62 -21.45
N ARG A 63 8.36 -13.66 -21.31
CA ARG A 63 8.71 -15.07 -21.52
C ARG A 63 8.13 -15.59 -22.82
#